data_AF-A0A6I6GQU9-F1
#
_entry.id   AF-A0A6I6GQU9-F1
#
_cell.length_a   1.000
_cell.length_b   1.000
_cell.length_c   1.000
_cell.angle_alpha   90.00
_cell.angle_beta   90.00
_cell.angle_gamma   90.00
#
_symmetry.space_group_name_H-M   'P 1'
#
loop_
_entity.id
_entity.type
_entity.pdbx_description
1 polymer ?
#
loop_
_entity_poly.entity_id
_entity_poly.type
_entity_poly.pdbx_seq_one_letter_code
_entity_poly.pdbx_strand_id
1 'polypeptide(L)' 'MHSAKYLQKERSIEQGKCPHCGNELILRSGKFGRFWGCKAYPVCKFTRTM' A
#
# COMPACT_ATOMS: atom_id res chain seq x y z
N MET A 1 -5.25 1.77 -26.44
CA MET A 1 -6.07 2.28 -25.33
C MET A 1 -5.66 1.65 -23.99
N HIS A 2 -4.37 1.71 -23.62
CA HIS A 2 -3.90 1.23 -22.32
C HIS A 2 -3.83 2.40 -21.34
N SER A 3 -4.76 2.38 -20.38
CA SER A 3 -5.06 3.46 -19.45
C SER A 3 -3.87 3.80 -18.56
N ALA A 4 -3.41 5.06 -18.64
CA ALA A 4 -2.40 5.70 -17.77
C ALA A 4 -2.71 5.68 -16.25
N LYS A 5 -3.78 5.00 -15.82
CA LYS A 5 -4.24 4.93 -14.43
C LYS A 5 -3.43 3.97 -13.55
N TYR A 6 -2.71 3.00 -14.13
CA TYR A 6 -1.98 1.99 -13.35
C TYR A 6 -0.61 2.49 -12.84
N LEU A 7 0.13 3.23 -13.67
CA LEU A 7 1.47 3.77 -13.34
C LEU A 7 1.48 4.77 -12.16
N GLN A 8 0.32 5.34 -11.80
CA GLN A 8 0.21 6.25 -10.66
C GLN A 8 0.11 5.47 -9.34
N LYS A 9 -0.41 4.24 -9.38
CA LYS A 9 -0.76 3.46 -8.17
C LYS A 9 0.45 2.73 -7.58
N GLU A 10 1.44 2.37 -8.40
CA GLU A 10 2.67 1.69 -7.96
C GLU A 10 3.64 2.66 -7.26
N ARG A 11 3.87 3.85 -7.84
CA ARG A 11 4.75 4.88 -7.25
C ARG A 11 4.37 5.30 -5.83
N SER A 12 3.09 5.39 -5.52
CA SER A 12 2.65 5.74 -4.16
C SER A 12 3.07 4.67 -3.13
N ILE A 13 3.07 3.38 -3.53
CA ILE A 13 3.52 2.28 -2.67
C ILE A 13 5.03 2.33 -2.47
N GLU A 14 5.79 2.63 -3.52
CA GLU A 14 7.25 2.81 -3.46
C GLU A 14 7.64 3.98 -2.55
N GLN A 15 6.84 5.05 -2.54
CA GLN A 15 6.99 6.18 -1.61
C GLN A 15 6.48 5.89 -0.20
N GLY A 16 6.07 4.66 0.10
CA GLY A 16 5.56 4.26 1.40
C GLY A 16 4.24 4.93 1.77
N LYS A 17 3.41 5.30 0.78
CA LYS A 17 2.10 5.94 1.00
C LYS A 17 0.94 5.09 0.48
N CYS A 18 -0.13 5.05 1.26
CA CYS A 18 -1.33 4.30 0.96
C CYS A 18 -2.14 5.03 -0.12
N PRO A 19 -2.45 4.40 -1.27
CA PRO A 19 -3.21 5.04 -2.34
C PRO A 19 -4.70 5.19 -2.01
N HIS A 20 -5.19 4.56 -0.94
CA HIS A 20 -6.58 4.68 -0.50
C HIS A 20 -6.84 5.87 0.42
N CYS A 21 -5.91 6.18 1.31
CA CYS A 21 -6.11 7.21 2.34
C CYS A 21 -4.94 8.21 2.46
N GLY A 22 -3.87 8.04 1.68
CA GLY A 22 -2.68 8.91 1.71
C GLY A 22 -1.75 8.70 2.91
N ASN A 23 -2.17 7.92 3.92
CA ASN A 23 -1.37 7.62 5.11
C ASN A 23 -0.14 6.76 4.78
N GLU A 24 0.82 6.74 5.69
CA GLU A 24 2.02 5.91 5.54
C GLU A 24 1.69 4.41 5.52
N LEU A 25 2.39 3.68 4.65
CA LEU A 25 2.49 2.24 4.68
C LEU A 25 3.65 1.85 5.57
N ILE A 26 3.40 0.92 6.48
CA ILE A 26 4.38 0.40 7.42
C ILE A 26 4.64 -1.07 7.14
N LEU A 27 5.90 -1.47 7.24
CA LEU A 27 6.29 -2.86 7.05
C LEU A 27 5.88 -3.67 8.27
N ARG A 28 5.04 -4.68 8.05
CA ARG A 28 4.58 -5.63 9.06
C ARG A 28 5.04 -7.03 8.68
N SER A 29 5.23 -7.88 9.68
CA SER A 29 5.54 -9.30 9.47
C SER A 29 4.33 -10.12 9.86
N GLY A 30 3.82 -10.93 8.93
CA GLY A 30 2.70 -11.84 9.14
C GLY A 30 3.11 -13.29 8.91
N LYS A 31 2.14 -14.20 9.03
CA LYS A 31 2.33 -15.65 8.86
C LYS A 31 2.98 -16.04 7.52
N PHE A 32 2.73 -15.26 6.46
CA PHE A 32 3.21 -15.53 5.10
C PHE A 32 4.41 -14.67 4.69
N GLY A 33 5.02 -13.95 5.64
CA GLY A 33 6.15 -13.07 5.38
C GLY A 33 5.85 -11.59 5.62
N ARG A 34 6.73 -10.73 5.11
CA ARG A 34 6.63 -9.27 5.30
C ARG A 34 5.65 -8.66 4.30
N PHE A 35 4.84 -7.71 4.77
CA PHE A 35 3.86 -7.00 3.94
C PHE A 35 3.75 -5.54 4.37
N TRP A 36 3.41 -4.68 3.43
CA TRP A 36 3.06 -3.29 3.67
C TRP A 36 1.61 -3.19 4.14
N GLY A 37 1.40 -2.72 5.37
CA GLY A 37 0.08 -2.43 5.91
C GLY A 37 -0.12 -0.92 6.09
N CYS A 38 -1.33 -0.41 5.89
CA CYS A 38 -1.61 0.99 6.20
C CYS A 38 -1.51 1.26 7.71
N LYS A 39 -0.87 2.38 8.08
CA LYS A 39 -0.76 2.85 9.48
C LYS A 39 -2.12 3.15 10.11
N ALA A 40 -3.12 3.51 9.30
CA ALA A 40 -4.47 3.83 9.75
C ALA A 40 -5.38 2.59 9.93
N TYR A 41 -4.85 1.37 10.01
CA TYR A 41 -5.65 0.20 10.38
C TYR A 41 -6.23 0.35 11.80
N PRO A 42 -7.53 0.04 12.07
CA PRO A 42 -8.50 -0.69 11.24
C PRO A 42 -9.32 0.16 10.25
N VAL A 43 -9.17 1.49 10.26
CA VAL A 43 -9.91 2.43 9.40
C VAL A 43 -9.54 2.24 7.92
N CYS A 44 -8.26 2.01 7.64
CA CYS A 44 -7.79 1.64 6.31
C CYS A 44 -7.21 0.22 6.31
N LYS A 45 -7.91 -0.70 5.63
CA LYS A 45 -7.52 -2.12 5.51
C LYS A 45 -6.62 -2.42 4.30
N PHE A 46 -5.99 -1.39 3.75
CA PHE A 46 -5.09 -1.57 2.61
C PHE A 46 -3.83 -2.33 3.07
N THR A 47 -3.57 -3.45 2.39
CA THR A 47 -2.37 -4.26 2.56
C THR A 47 -1.80 -4.62 1.19
N ARG A 48 -0.48 -4.61 1.07
CA ARG A 48 0.25 -5.02 -0.13
C ARG A 48 1.39 -5.93 0.28
N THR A 49 1.39 -7.15 -0.22
CA THR A 49 2.56 -8.04 -0.10
C THR A 49 3.67 -7.51 -1.00
N MET A 50 4.92 -7.66 -0.56
CA MET A 50 6.06 -7.52 -1.46
C MET A 50 6.08 -8.66 -2.48
#